data_AF-A0A2E2D687-F1
#
_entry.id   AF-A0A2E2D687-F1
#
_cell.length_a   1.000
_cell.length_b   1.000
_cell.length_c   1.000
_cell.angle_alpha   90.00
_cell.angle_beta   90.00
_cell.angle_gamma   90.00
#
_symmetry.space_group_name_H-M   'P 1'
#
loop_
_entity.id
_entity.type
_entity.pdbx_description
1 polymer ?
#
loop_
_entity_poly.entity_id
_entity_poly.type
_entity_poly.pdbx_seq_one_letter_code
_entity_poly.pdbx_strand_id
1 'polypeptide(L)' 'MTPTQYMKTQDAIRIFNNMGMAVKTTSKYWEIKERSGAMLGVFESSNELYTAAVAYQQGYFAGLIGEIERLEDSIGDV' A
#
# COMPACT_ATOMS: atom_id res chain seq x y z
N MET A 1 -17.40 8.23 1.25
CA MET A 1 -16.12 8.71 0.66
C MET A 1 -16.31 10.16 0.23
N THR A 2 -15.42 11.06 0.65
CA THR A 2 -15.47 12.47 0.23
C THR A 2 -14.83 12.65 -1.15
N PRO A 3 -15.09 13.77 -1.87
CA PRO A 3 -14.42 14.05 -3.15
C PRO A 3 -12.90 14.01 -3.06
N THR A 4 -12.33 14.52 -1.96
CA THR A 4 -10.88 14.47 -1.69
C THR A 4 -10.37 13.05 -1.52
N GLN A 5 -11.09 12.19 -0.79
CA GLN A 5 -10.72 10.79 -0.63
C GLN A 5 -10.79 10.03 -1.96
N TYR A 6 -11.78 10.34 -2.79
CA TYR A 6 -11.91 9.76 -4.13
C TYR A 6 -10.71 10.12 -5.02
N MET A 7 -10.33 11.39 -5.08
CA MET A 7 -9.16 11.83 -5.86
C MET A 7 -7.86 11.14 -5.41
N LYS A 8 -7.60 11.12 -4.10
CA LYS A 8 -6.42 10.42 -3.55
C LYS A 8 -6.40 8.94 -3.91
N THR A 9 -7.56 8.29 -3.90
CA THR A 9 -7.70 6.89 -4.29
C THR A 9 -7.33 6.68 -5.76
N GLN A 10 -7.84 7.52 -6.66
CA GLN A 10 -7.51 7.46 -8.08
C GLN A 10 -6.01 7.70 -8.34
N ASP A 11 -5.41 8.67 -7.65
CA ASP A 11 -3.98 8.93 -7.77
C ASP A 11 -3.14 7.77 -7.24
N ALA A 12 -3.51 7.17 -6.11
CA ALA A 12 -2.81 6.02 -5.57
C ALA A 12 -2.86 4.82 -6.53
N ILE A 13 -4.05 4.51 -7.07
CA ILE A 13 -4.22 3.45 -8.07
C ILE A 13 -3.34 3.72 -9.31
N ARG A 14 -3.32 4.96 -9.79
CA ARG A 14 -2.48 5.36 -10.94
C ARG A 14 -1.00 5.14 -10.67
N ILE A 15 -0.51 5.51 -9.49
CA ILE A 15 0.89 5.29 -9.09
C ILE A 15 1.21 3.78 -9.09
N PHE A 16 0.40 2.97 -8.40
CA PHE A 16 0.63 1.53 -8.33
C PHE A 16 0.55 0.85 -9.71
N ASN A 17 -0.40 1.24 -10.56
CA ASN A 17 -0.48 0.73 -11.93
C ASN A 17 0.77 1.09 -12.74
N ASN A 18 1.31 2.30 -12.60
CA ASN A 18 2.55 2.72 -13.27
C ASN A 18 3.76 1.93 -12.79
N MET A 19 3.74 1.44 -11.55
CA MET A 19 4.76 0.55 -10.98
C MET A 19 4.55 -0.93 -11.34
N GLY A 20 3.52 -1.26 -12.13
CA GLY A 20 3.20 -2.64 -12.48
C GLY A 20 2.59 -3.44 -11.35
N MET A 21 2.06 -2.79 -10.31
CA MET A 21 1.37 -3.41 -9.19
C MET A 21 -0.14 -3.48 -9.44
N ALA A 22 -0.80 -4.49 -8.88
CA ALA A 22 -2.24 -4.66 -8.91
C ALA A 22 -2.86 -4.12 -7.62
N VAL A 23 -3.87 -3.28 -7.76
CA VAL A 23 -4.67 -2.76 -6.64
C VAL A 23 -6.03 -3.44 -6.62
N LYS A 24 -6.35 -4.10 -5.51
CA LYS A 24 -7.66 -4.70 -5.29
C LYS A 24 -8.33 -4.04 -4.09
N THR A 25 -9.57 -3.58 -4.26
CA THR A 25 -10.36 -3.03 -3.16
C THR A 25 -11.44 -4.01 -2.73
N THR A 26 -11.62 -4.14 -1.42
CA THR A 26 -12.80 -4.74 -0.80
C THR A 26 -13.60 -3.66 -0.09
N SER A 27 -14.76 -4.01 0.48
CA SER A 27 -15.56 -3.08 1.27
C SER A 27 -14.86 -2.55 2.53
N LYS A 28 -13.73 -3.15 2.94
CA LYS A 28 -13.02 -2.80 4.19
C LYS A 28 -11.56 -2.38 4.00
N TYR A 29 -10.89 -2.87 2.96
CA TYR A 29 -9.44 -2.67 2.79
C TYR A 29 -9.01 -2.65 1.33
N TRP A 30 -7.79 -2.17 1.11
CA TRP A 30 -7.09 -2.14 -0.16
C TRP A 30 -5.90 -3.09 -0.10
N GLU A 31 -5.84 -4.06 -1.00
CA GLU A 31 -4.72 -4.98 -1.17
C GLU A 31 -3.85 -4.49 -2.33
N ILE A 32 -2.53 -4.45 -2.13
CA ILE A 32 -1.54 -4.17 -3.18
C ILE A 32 -0.70 -5.41 -3.40
N LYS A 33 -0.64 -5.86 -4.64
CA LYS A 33 0.11 -7.05 -5.04
C LYS A 33 1.03 -6.74 -6.20
N GLU A 34 2.16 -7.42 -6.23
CA GLU A 34 2.93 -7.51 -7.47
C GLU A 34 2.16 -8.35 -8.51
N ARG A 35 2.53 -8.17 -9.78
CA ARG A 35 2.07 -9.09 -10.85
C ARG A 35 2.49 -10.54 -10.64
N SER A 36 3.55 -10.77 -9.86
CA SER A 36 3.99 -12.10 -9.43
C SER A 36 2.98 -12.78 -8.48
N GLY A 37 2.07 -12.01 -7.88
CA GLY A 37 1.13 -12.47 -6.87
C GLY A 37 1.59 -12.22 -5.43
N ALA A 38 2.82 -11.75 -5.23
CA ALA A 38 3.32 -11.38 -3.91
C ALA A 38 2.49 -10.22 -3.31
N MET A 39 2.10 -10.35 -2.04
CA MET A 39 1.41 -9.29 -1.30
C MET A 39 2.43 -8.26 -0.82
N LEU A 40 2.18 -6.98 -1.12
CA LEU A 40 3.03 -5.87 -0.72
C LEU A 40 2.45 -5.05 0.43
N GLY A 41 1.13 -5.11 0.65
CA GLY A 41 0.49 -4.43 1.76
C GLY A 41 -1.03 -4.45 1.71
N VAL A 42 -1.62 -4.23 2.88
CA VAL A 42 -3.07 -4.06 3.08
C VAL A 42 -3.29 -2.75 3.82
N PHE A 43 -4.22 -1.93 3.30
CA PHE A 43 -4.51 -0.59 3.84
C PHE A 43 -5.99 -0.46 4.18
N GLU A 44 -6.32 0.12 5.33
CA GLU A 44 -7.70 0.25 5.80
C GLU A 44 -8.37 1.50 5.23
N SER A 45 -7.58 2.50 4.81
CA SER A 45 -8.10 3.77 4.32
C SER A 45 -7.46 4.25 3.01
N SER A 46 -8.20 5.09 2.29
CA SER A 46 -7.68 5.77 1.09
C SER A 46 -6.50 6.70 1.37
N ASN A 47 -6.39 7.19 2.62
CA ASN A 47 -5.28 8.05 3.01
C ASN A 47 -4.00 7.23 3.21
N GLU A 48 -4.07 6.09 3.91
CA GLU A 48 -2.95 5.15 4.05
C GLU A 48 -2.48 4.66 2.68
N LEU A 49 -3.41 4.25 1.82
CA LEU A 49 -3.10 3.82 0.46
C LEU A 49 -2.34 4.90 -0.32
N TYR A 50 -2.81 6.15 -0.24
CA TYR A 50 -2.17 7.27 -0.94
C TYR A 50 -0.78 7.57 -0.38
N THR A 51 -0.63 7.60 0.95
CA THR A 51 0.67 7.78 1.60
C THR A 51 1.65 6.69 1.18
N ALA A 52 1.19 5.43 1.14
CA ALA A 52 2.00 4.31 0.70
C ALA A 52 2.40 4.45 -0.77
N ALA A 53 1.46 4.77 -1.66
CA ALA A 53 1.73 4.98 -3.08
C ALA A 53 2.80 6.06 -3.31
N VAL A 54 2.70 7.19 -2.62
CA VAL A 54 3.70 8.27 -2.72
C VAL A 54 5.06 7.82 -2.20
N ALA A 55 5.10 7.11 -1.07
CA ALA A 55 6.34 6.56 -0.52
C ALA A 55 7.01 5.54 -1.47
N TYR A 56 6.21 4.70 -2.11
CA TYR A 56 6.65 3.75 -3.15
C TYR A 56 7.22 4.47 -4.38
N GLN A 57 6.51 5.49 -4.88
CA GLN A 57 6.96 6.28 -6.04
C GLN A 57 8.28 7.00 -5.77
N GLN A 58 8.48 7.46 -4.53
CA GLN A 58 9.69 8.18 -4.11
C GLN A 58 10.84 7.25 -3.69
N GLY A 59 10.65 5.92 -3.75
CA GLY A 59 11.69 4.95 -3.41
C GLY A 59 11.95 4.79 -1.91
N TYR A 60 11.12 5.36 -1.04
CA TYR A 60 11.27 5.27 0.41
C TYR A 60 10.81 3.91 0.99
N PHE A 61 10.16 3.08 0.19
CA PHE A 61 9.51 1.86 0.68
C PHE A 61 10.46 0.69 0.99
N ALA A 62 11.72 0.74 0.55
CA ALA A 62 12.74 -0.21 1.01
C ALA A 62 12.93 -0.18 2.54
N GLY A 63 12.59 0.94 3.20
CA GLY A 63 12.54 1.04 4.66
C GLY A 63 11.26 0.51 5.28
N LEU A 64 10.10 0.68 4.63
CA LEU A 64 8.80 0.40 5.25
C LEU A 64 8.46 -1.11 5.30
N ILE A 65 8.86 -1.90 4.29
CA ILE A 65 8.71 -3.37 4.34
C ILE A 65 9.67 -3.96 5.38
N GLY A 66 10.92 -3.48 5.42
CA GLY A 66 11.88 -3.93 6.44
C GLY A 66 11.44 -3.56 7.86
N GLU A 67 10.70 -2.47 8.05
CA GLU A 67 10.16 -2.08 9.35
C GLU A 67 8.91 -2.89 9.73
N ILE A 68 8.08 -3.30 8.77
CA ILE A 68 6.94 -4.22 8.99
C ILE A 68 7.45 -5.64 9.30
N GLU A 69 8.40 -6.17 8.52
CA GLU A 69 9.04 -7.48 8.79
C GLU A 69 9.74 -7.48 10.16
N ARG A 70 10.45 -6.39 10.52
CA ARG A 70 11.08 -6.24 11.84
C ARG A 70 10.06 -6.14 12.99
N LEU A 71 8.88 -5.57 12.72
CA LEU A 71 7.79 -5.51 13.71
C LEU A 71 7.09 -6.86 13.86
N GLU A 72 6.92 -7.62 12.78
CA GLU A 72 6.37 -8.99 12.83
C GLU A 72 7.31 -9.95 13.58
N ASP A 73 8.63 -9.87 13.34
CA ASP A 73 9.62 -10.64 14.08
C ASP A 73 9.68 -10.24 15.57
N SER A 74 9.55 -8.93 15.87
CA SER A 74 9.59 -8.43 17.25
C SER A 74 8.33 -8.75 18.06
N ILE A 75 7.23 -9.14 17.41
CA ILE A 75 5.99 -9.62 18.06
C ILE A 75 6.05 -11.14 18.27
N GLY A 76 6.85 -11.87 17.48
CA GLY A 76 7.04 -13.32 17.61
C GLY A 76 8.00 -13.76 18.72
N ASP A 77 8.78 -12.84 19.27
CA ASP A 77 9.86 -13.11 20.25
C ASP A 77 9.51 -12.71 21.70
N VAL A 78 8.22 -12.63 22.06
CA VAL A 78 7.71 -12.38 23.43
C VAL A 78 7.09 -13.63 24.05
#